data_AF-A0A061F5U7-F1
#
_entry.id   AF-A0A061F5U7-F1
#
_cell.length_a   1.000
_cell.length_b   1.000
_cell.length_c   1.000
_cell.angle_alpha   90.00
_cell.angle_beta   90.00
_cell.angle_gamma   90.00
#
_symmetry.space_group_name_H-M   'P 1'
#
loop_
_entity.id
_entity.type
_entity.pdbx_description
1 polymer ?
#
loop_
_entity_poly.entity_id
_entity_poly.type
_entity_poly.pdbx_seq_one_letter_code
_entity_poly.pdbx_strand_id
1 'polypeptide(L)'
;MMNRLANAFIAILLPLLVVEADAKPKWVQQNSTAGGSSPWLMRNVANPRPRPGGCRFRPWVCEQGKHPATARMRCCRDQCVDVASDVAHCGLCGIRCPFTRQCCRGICTNTNLSPFNCGRCGNRCPWRVRCLYGMCGYAEPPPPRPPPRPFPPHPPHPPHPPHPPHPPCPERPTRASP
;
A
#
# COMPACT_ATOMS: atom_id res chain seq x y z
N MET A 1 -55.91 33.90 -29.68
CA MET A 1 -55.60 35.15 -28.94
C MET A 1 -54.99 34.93 -27.54
N MET A 2 -54.71 33.70 -27.10
CA MET A 2 -54.16 33.44 -25.75
C MET A 2 -52.62 33.36 -25.66
N ASN A 3 -51.91 33.13 -26.77
CA ASN A 3 -50.43 32.99 -26.75
C ASN A 3 -49.66 34.32 -26.83
N ARG A 4 -50.28 35.43 -27.26
CA ARG A 4 -49.61 36.74 -27.26
C ARG A 4 -49.60 37.40 -25.89
N LEU A 5 -50.63 37.12 -25.08
CA LEU A 5 -50.69 37.57 -23.68
C LEU A 5 -49.68 36.77 -22.82
N ALA A 6 -49.58 35.45 -23.00
CA ALA A 6 -48.60 34.63 -22.27
C ALA A 6 -47.14 35.07 -22.49
N ASN A 7 -46.76 35.42 -23.73
CA ASN A 7 -45.40 35.90 -24.02
C ASN A 7 -45.13 37.31 -23.48
N ALA A 8 -46.16 38.17 -23.40
CA ALA A 8 -46.04 39.50 -22.79
C ALA A 8 -45.88 39.41 -21.26
N PHE A 9 -46.58 38.46 -20.61
CA PHE A 9 -46.41 38.21 -19.18
C PHE A 9 -45.01 37.68 -18.84
N ILE A 10 -44.41 36.81 -19.67
CA ILE A 10 -43.04 36.31 -19.47
C ILE A 10 -42.01 37.45 -19.61
N ALA A 11 -42.18 38.36 -20.57
CA ALA A 11 -41.25 39.48 -20.78
C ALA A 11 -41.31 40.54 -19.65
N ILE A 12 -42.44 40.66 -18.94
CA ILE A 12 -42.63 41.62 -17.85
C ILE A 12 -42.28 41.00 -16.47
N LEU A 13 -42.46 39.69 -16.29
CA LEU A 13 -42.14 39.00 -15.04
C LEU A 13 -40.67 38.57 -14.93
N LEU A 14 -39.96 38.36 -16.04
CA LEU A 14 -38.54 37.96 -16.03
C LEU A 14 -37.56 39.05 -15.52
N PRO A 15 -37.76 40.37 -15.77
CA PRO A 15 -36.90 41.39 -15.19
C PRO A 15 -37.19 41.72 -13.71
N LEU A 16 -38.33 41.31 -13.15
CA LEU A 16 -38.66 41.52 -11.72
C LEU A 16 -37.98 40.52 -10.77
N LEU A 17 -37.44 39.40 -11.28
CA LEU A 17 -36.66 38.43 -10.49
C LEU A 17 -35.14 38.71 -10.50
N VAL A 18 -34.67 39.72 -11.24
CA VAL A 18 -33.22 40.03 -11.37
C VAL A 18 -32.80 41.25 -10.54
N VAL A 19 -33.68 41.80 -9.69
CA VAL A 19 -33.30 42.81 -8.70
C VAL A 19 -33.09 42.12 -7.34
N GLU A 20 -32.01 41.35 -7.23
CA GLU A 20 -31.31 41.20 -5.95
C GLU A 20 -30.02 42.01 -6.05
N ALA A 21 -30.03 43.10 -5.27
CA ALA A 21 -28.96 44.05 -5.14
C ALA A 21 -27.61 43.36 -4.86
N ASP A 22 -26.58 43.87 -5.53
CA ASP A 22 -25.18 43.83 -5.11
C ASP A 22 -25.04 44.25 -3.64
N ALA A 23 -25.26 43.32 -2.72
CA ALA A 23 -24.67 43.38 -1.39
C ALA A 23 -23.33 42.65 -1.48
N LYS A 24 -22.30 43.35 -1.94
CA LYS A 24 -20.90 42.99 -1.63
C LYS A 24 -20.87 42.67 -0.14
N PRO A 25 -20.52 41.44 0.29
CA PRO A 25 -20.38 41.19 1.71
C PRO A 25 -19.31 42.17 2.21
N LYS A 26 -19.75 43.14 3.02
CA LYS A 26 -18.88 43.79 3.98
C LYS A 26 -18.16 42.64 4.66
N TRP A 27 -16.86 42.60 4.45
CA TRP A 27 -15.91 41.79 5.18
C TRP A 27 -16.48 41.54 6.56
N VAL A 28 -16.66 40.26 6.91
CA VAL A 28 -16.87 39.84 8.28
C VAL A 28 -15.97 40.73 9.12
N GLN A 29 -16.57 41.65 9.88
CA GLN A 29 -15.88 42.29 10.97
C GLN A 29 -15.62 41.12 11.90
N GLN A 30 -14.48 40.47 11.71
CA GLN A 30 -13.89 39.67 12.74
C GLN A 30 -13.75 40.67 13.87
N ASN A 31 -14.63 40.56 14.86
CA ASN A 31 -14.36 41.08 16.17
C ASN A 31 -12.98 40.53 16.51
N SER A 32 -11.97 41.35 16.24
CA SER A 32 -10.62 41.14 16.68
C SER A 32 -10.70 41.25 18.19
N THR A 33 -11.13 40.17 18.82
CA THR A 33 -10.72 39.88 20.17
C THR A 33 -9.21 39.89 20.06
N ALA A 34 -8.59 40.97 20.54
CA ALA A 34 -7.17 41.09 20.75
C ALA A 34 -6.75 40.09 21.84
N GLY A 35 -7.02 38.81 21.62
CA GLY A 35 -6.40 37.71 22.32
C GLY A 35 -5.01 37.60 21.73
N GLY A 36 -4.00 37.91 22.55
CA GLY A 36 -2.61 38.03 22.17
C GLY A 36 -2.20 36.92 21.20
N SER A 37 -2.07 37.29 19.93
CA SER A 37 -1.54 36.38 18.92
C SER A 37 -0.09 36.13 19.29
N SER A 38 0.29 34.87 19.43
CA SER A 38 1.67 34.53 19.81
C SER A 38 2.64 35.22 18.84
N PRO A 39 3.79 35.74 19.31
CA PRO A 39 4.77 36.41 18.44
C PRO A 39 5.21 35.54 17.25
N TRP A 40 5.13 34.22 17.40
CA TRP A 40 5.31 33.22 16.34
C TRP A 40 4.26 33.28 15.23
N LEU A 41 2.98 33.44 15.58
CA LEU A 41 1.89 33.55 14.60
C LEU A 41 2.06 34.81 13.76
N MET A 42 2.35 35.95 14.40
CA MET A 42 2.57 37.24 13.72
C MET A 42 3.80 37.20 12.81
N ARG A 43 4.88 36.51 13.21
CA ARG A 43 6.07 36.32 12.39
C ARG A 43 5.83 35.42 11.17
N ASN A 44 4.96 34.42 11.27
CA ASN A 44 4.56 33.59 10.13
C ASN A 44 3.58 34.30 9.18
N VAL A 45 2.81 35.28 9.66
CA VAL A 45 1.94 36.13 8.81
C VAL A 45 2.75 37.22 8.10
N ALA A 46 3.71 37.83 8.79
CA ALA A 46 4.59 38.86 8.22
C ALA A 46 5.67 38.29 7.27
N ASN A 47 6.12 37.07 7.53
CA ASN A 47 7.06 36.32 6.68
C ASN A 47 6.54 34.88 6.54
N PRO A 48 5.52 34.64 5.70
CA PRO A 48 5.14 33.29 5.38
C PRO A 48 6.36 32.63 4.76
N ARG A 49 6.96 31.66 5.47
CA ARG A 49 7.85 30.70 4.80
C ARG A 49 7.05 30.22 3.59
N PRO A 50 7.54 30.39 2.35
CA PRO A 50 6.85 29.81 1.22
C PRO A 50 6.68 28.35 1.61
N ARG A 51 5.43 27.89 1.82
CA ARG A 51 5.18 26.46 1.88
C ARG A 51 5.91 25.93 0.65
N PRO A 52 6.85 24.97 0.79
CA PRO A 52 7.55 24.47 -0.37
C PRO A 52 6.47 24.18 -1.39
N GLY A 53 6.47 24.94 -2.50
CA GLY A 53 5.45 24.77 -3.52
C GLY A 53 5.44 23.27 -3.80
N GLY A 54 4.27 22.65 -3.78
CA GLY A 54 4.19 21.24 -4.06
C GLY A 54 4.71 20.97 -5.47
N CYS A 55 4.50 19.76 -5.95
CA CYS A 55 5.06 19.39 -7.23
C CYS A 55 4.41 20.10 -8.44
N ARG A 56 3.35 20.92 -8.26
CA ARG A 56 2.57 21.52 -9.37
C ARG A 56 3.41 22.32 -10.34
N PHE A 57 4.38 23.09 -9.84
CA PHE A 57 5.28 23.91 -10.67
C PHE A 57 6.67 23.27 -10.83
N ARG A 58 6.92 22.16 -10.14
CA ARG A 58 8.21 21.44 -10.16
C ARG A 58 7.98 19.93 -10.17
N PRO A 59 7.40 19.35 -11.25
CA PRO A 59 6.98 17.94 -11.23
C PRO A 59 8.14 16.95 -11.00
N TRP A 60 9.34 17.30 -11.47
CA TRP A 60 10.56 16.51 -11.32
C TRP A 60 10.98 16.29 -9.86
N VAL A 61 10.51 17.11 -8.92
CA VAL A 61 10.82 16.95 -7.49
C VAL A 61 10.35 15.61 -6.94
N CYS A 62 9.28 15.05 -7.52
CA CYS A 62 8.74 13.75 -7.13
C CYS A 62 9.67 12.59 -7.51
N GLU A 63 10.53 12.79 -8.51
CA GLU A 63 11.46 11.77 -9.01
C GLU A 63 12.84 11.84 -8.30
N GLN A 64 13.11 12.93 -7.57
CA GLN A 64 14.40 13.17 -6.89
C GLN A 64 14.45 12.60 -5.45
N GLY A 65 13.35 12.05 -4.94
CA GLY A 65 13.27 11.52 -3.57
C GLY A 65 13.91 10.14 -3.38
N LYS A 66 14.15 9.76 -2.12
CA LYS A 66 14.52 8.39 -1.74
C LYS A 66 13.28 7.49 -1.77
N HIS A 67 12.91 7.02 -2.95
CA HIS A 67 11.83 6.06 -3.15
C HIS A 67 12.40 4.67 -3.49
N PRO A 68 11.68 3.58 -3.18
CA PRO A 68 12.10 2.26 -3.62
C PRO A 68 12.18 2.23 -5.15
N ALA A 69 13.11 1.45 -5.71
CA ALA A 69 13.35 1.39 -7.17
C ALA A 69 12.11 0.98 -7.99
N THR A 70 11.12 0.35 -7.35
CA THR A 70 9.84 -0.05 -7.96
C THR A 70 8.79 1.06 -7.97
N ALA A 71 9.00 2.14 -7.22
CA ALA A 71 8.06 3.24 -7.13
C ALA A 71 8.14 4.09 -8.39
N ARG A 72 6.98 4.58 -8.85
CA ARG A 72 6.90 5.52 -9.96
C ARG A 72 6.16 6.75 -9.50
N MET A 73 6.92 7.71 -9.00
CA MET A 73 6.38 8.93 -8.42
C MET A 73 5.93 9.90 -9.52
N ARG A 74 4.72 10.45 -9.37
CA ARG A 74 4.18 11.47 -10.28
C ARG A 74 3.54 12.59 -9.48
N CYS A 75 3.59 13.79 -10.03
CA CYS A 75 2.84 14.89 -9.47
C CYS A 75 1.36 14.77 -9.82
N CYS A 76 0.51 14.54 -8.82
CA CYS A 76 -0.93 14.56 -8.93
C CYS A 76 -1.50 15.63 -8.00
N ARG A 77 -2.12 16.68 -8.56
CA ARG A 77 -2.76 17.78 -7.80
C ARG A 77 -1.86 18.38 -6.71
N ASP A 78 -0.63 18.74 -7.07
CA ASP A 78 0.38 19.34 -6.17
C ASP A 78 0.99 18.37 -5.14
N GLN A 79 0.68 17.08 -5.21
CA GLN A 79 1.24 16.03 -4.34
C GLN A 79 2.01 14.97 -5.15
N CYS A 80 3.13 14.49 -4.62
CA CYS A 80 3.84 13.34 -5.19
C CYS A 80 3.16 12.05 -4.75
N VAL A 81 2.70 11.26 -5.71
CA VAL A 81 2.05 9.96 -5.45
C VAL A 81 2.72 8.85 -6.24
N ASP A 82 2.72 7.64 -5.68
CA ASP A 82 3.26 6.46 -6.35
C ASP A 82 2.20 5.84 -7.27
N VAL A 83 2.26 6.16 -8.56
CA VAL A 83 1.32 5.58 -9.52
C VAL A 83 1.59 4.10 -9.82
N ALA A 84 2.62 3.49 -9.23
CA ALA A 84 2.88 2.06 -9.35
C ALA A 84 2.13 1.19 -8.31
N SER A 85 1.72 1.78 -7.19
CA SER A 85 1.15 1.05 -6.04
C SER A 85 -0.12 1.68 -5.46
N ASP A 86 -0.38 2.97 -5.73
CA ASP A 86 -1.56 3.67 -5.25
C ASP A 86 -2.82 3.22 -6.01
N VAL A 87 -3.80 2.69 -5.27
CA VAL A 87 -5.09 2.21 -5.80
C VAL A 87 -5.93 3.33 -6.40
N ALA A 88 -5.78 4.57 -5.93
CA ALA A 88 -6.51 5.74 -6.40
C ALA A 88 -5.81 6.47 -7.57
N HIS A 89 -4.55 6.14 -7.84
CA HIS A 89 -3.72 6.76 -8.87
C HIS A 89 -2.96 5.70 -9.70
N CYS A 90 -3.59 4.55 -9.95
CA CYS A 90 -2.91 3.40 -10.54
C CYS A 90 -2.60 3.61 -12.03
N GLY A 91 -1.32 3.60 -12.38
CA GLY A 91 -0.84 3.87 -13.73
C GLY A 91 -0.73 5.36 -14.03
N LEU A 92 -1.77 6.14 -13.72
CA LEU A 92 -1.84 7.58 -13.94
C LEU A 92 -2.66 8.27 -12.85
N CYS A 93 -2.49 9.58 -12.72
CA CYS A 93 -3.23 10.39 -11.75
C CYS A 93 -4.74 10.23 -11.90
N GLY A 94 -5.43 9.90 -10.80
CA GLY A 94 -6.89 9.84 -10.75
C GLY A 94 -7.50 8.56 -11.34
N ILE A 95 -6.69 7.66 -11.90
CA ILE A 95 -7.16 6.34 -12.31
C ILE A 95 -7.28 5.47 -11.06
N ARG A 96 -8.52 5.16 -10.70
CA ARG A 96 -8.82 4.28 -9.56
C ARG A 96 -9.01 2.85 -10.04
N CYS A 97 -8.43 1.90 -9.32
CA CYS A 97 -8.75 0.50 -9.57
C CYS A 97 -10.20 0.19 -9.19
N PRO A 98 -10.88 -0.68 -9.97
CA PRO A 98 -12.22 -1.13 -9.63
C PRO A 98 -12.20 -1.96 -8.35
N PHE A 99 -13.39 -2.18 -7.77
CA PHE A 99 -13.55 -2.87 -6.49
C PHE A 99 -12.76 -4.17 -6.42
N THR A 100 -12.18 -4.43 -5.24
CA THR A 100 -11.36 -5.60 -4.89
C THR A 100 -10.08 -5.81 -5.72
N ARG A 101 -9.66 -4.86 -6.56
CA ARG A 101 -8.36 -4.91 -7.25
C ARG A 101 -7.33 -4.04 -6.57
N GLN A 102 -6.08 -4.49 -6.58
CA GLN A 102 -4.95 -3.72 -6.10
C GLN A 102 -4.16 -3.13 -7.27
N CYS A 103 -3.43 -2.04 -7.03
CA CYS A 103 -2.51 -1.51 -8.02
C CYS A 103 -1.17 -2.25 -7.93
N CYS A 104 -0.90 -3.10 -8.92
CA CYS A 104 0.37 -3.83 -9.00
C CYS A 104 1.17 -3.30 -10.19
N ARG A 105 2.27 -2.60 -9.90
CA ARG A 105 3.17 -2.04 -10.93
C ARG A 105 2.44 -1.12 -11.92
N GLY A 106 1.48 -0.35 -11.42
CA GLY A 106 0.66 0.57 -12.22
C GLY A 106 -0.48 -0.10 -12.99
N ILE A 107 -0.78 -1.36 -12.70
CA ILE A 107 -1.87 -2.11 -13.34
C ILE A 107 -2.83 -2.64 -12.27
N CYS A 108 -4.11 -2.34 -12.46
CA CYS A 108 -5.17 -2.84 -11.59
C CYS A 108 -5.36 -4.35 -11.74
N THR A 109 -4.91 -5.08 -10.72
CA THR A 109 -4.83 -6.54 -10.71
C THR A 109 -5.75 -7.12 -9.66
N ASN A 110 -6.51 -8.15 -10.02
CA ASN A 110 -7.31 -8.90 -9.05
C ASN A 110 -6.40 -9.89 -8.31
N THR A 111 -5.98 -9.53 -7.10
CA THR A 111 -5.11 -10.37 -6.28
C THR A 111 -5.80 -11.62 -5.74
N ASN A 112 -7.13 -11.71 -5.85
CA ASN A 112 -7.85 -12.91 -5.42
C ASN A 112 -7.76 -14.07 -6.41
N LEU A 113 -7.45 -13.78 -7.68
CA LEU A 113 -7.48 -14.76 -8.77
C LEU A 113 -6.18 -14.79 -9.58
N SER A 114 -5.32 -13.78 -9.46
CA SER A 114 -4.08 -13.71 -10.22
C SER A 114 -3.05 -14.70 -9.67
N PRO A 115 -2.61 -15.72 -10.44
CA PRO A 115 -1.59 -16.65 -10.00
C PRO A 115 -0.20 -16.01 -9.84
N PHE A 116 -0.01 -14.79 -10.35
CA PHE A 116 1.24 -14.02 -10.25
C PHE A 116 1.19 -12.91 -9.20
N ASN A 117 0.02 -12.65 -8.61
CA ASN A 117 -0.19 -11.59 -7.62
C ASN A 117 -1.17 -12.06 -6.52
N CYS A 118 -1.07 -13.32 -6.09
CA CYS A 118 -2.06 -13.94 -5.23
C CYS A 118 -2.01 -13.35 -3.81
N GLY A 119 -3.10 -12.73 -3.36
CA GLY A 119 -3.20 -12.04 -2.07
C GLY A 119 -2.46 -10.69 -2.01
N ARG A 120 -1.32 -10.58 -2.68
CA ARG A 120 -0.51 -9.35 -2.78
C ARG A 120 0.26 -9.29 -4.11
N CYS A 121 0.65 -8.09 -4.52
CA CYS A 121 1.45 -7.88 -5.73
C CYS A 121 2.76 -8.68 -5.71
N GLY A 122 3.09 -9.32 -6.84
CA GLY A 122 4.30 -10.13 -7.02
C GLY A 122 4.30 -11.48 -6.33
N ASN A 123 3.25 -11.87 -5.60
CA ASN A 123 3.17 -13.19 -5.00
C ASN A 123 2.73 -14.24 -6.02
N ARG A 124 3.68 -15.05 -6.49
CA ARG A 124 3.42 -16.09 -7.48
C ARG A 124 3.11 -17.42 -6.80
N CYS A 125 2.00 -18.04 -7.16
CA CYS A 125 1.70 -19.40 -6.71
C CYS A 125 2.65 -20.42 -7.35
N PRO A 126 2.91 -21.56 -6.66
CA PRO A 126 3.70 -22.65 -7.23
C PRO A 126 3.15 -23.14 -8.57
N TRP A 127 3.99 -23.87 -9.31
CA TRP A 127 3.59 -24.41 -10.60
C TRP A 127 2.31 -25.26 -10.49
N ARG A 128 1.33 -24.99 -11.36
CA ARG A 128 -0.01 -25.63 -11.39
C ARG A 128 -0.89 -25.42 -10.15
N VAL A 129 -0.51 -24.58 -9.20
CA VAL A 129 -1.35 -24.21 -8.05
C VAL A 129 -2.20 -22.99 -8.39
N ARG A 130 -3.51 -23.05 -8.15
CA ARG A 130 -4.41 -21.93 -8.45
C ARG A 130 -4.40 -20.90 -7.33
N CYS A 131 -4.73 -19.66 -7.69
CA CYS A 131 -5.03 -18.60 -6.73
C CYS A 131 -6.55 -18.49 -6.60
N LEU A 132 -7.07 -18.66 -5.39
CA LEU A 132 -8.48 -18.45 -5.08
C LEU A 132 -8.60 -17.72 -3.74
N TYR A 133 -9.44 -16.70 -3.68
CA TYR A 133 -9.62 -15.83 -2.50
C TYR A 133 -8.30 -15.23 -1.96
N GLY A 134 -7.30 -15.05 -2.82
CA GLY A 134 -6.01 -14.48 -2.45
C GLY A 134 -5.06 -15.48 -1.78
N MET A 135 -5.37 -16.77 -1.86
CA MET A 135 -4.55 -17.86 -1.32
C MET A 135 -4.17 -18.85 -2.42
N CYS A 136 -2.91 -19.26 -2.42
CA CYS A 136 -2.44 -20.31 -3.31
C CYS A 136 -2.90 -21.67 -2.77
N GLY A 137 -3.54 -22.48 -3.62
CA GLY A 137 -3.97 -23.84 -3.25
C GLY A 137 -5.14 -23.87 -2.28
N TYR A 138 -5.95 -22.81 -2.22
CA TYR A 138 -7.14 -22.78 -1.38
C TYR A 138 -8.08 -23.94 -1.75
N ALA A 139 -8.37 -24.79 -0.76
CA ALA A 139 -9.17 -26.00 -0.90
C ALA A 139 -8.63 -27.04 -1.92
N GLU A 140 -7.35 -26.95 -2.30
CA GLU A 140 -6.68 -27.96 -3.12
C GLU A 140 -6.04 -29.04 -2.22
N PRO A 141 -6.03 -30.32 -2.64
CA PRO A 141 -5.26 -31.35 -1.95
C PRO A 141 -3.77 -30.99 -1.98
N PRO A 142 -2.98 -31.39 -0.96
CA PRO A 142 -1.56 -31.09 -0.93
C PRO A 142 -0.88 -31.65 -2.18
N PRO A 143 0.08 -30.92 -2.77
CA PRO A 143 0.80 -31.42 -3.92
C PRO A 143 1.50 -32.75 -3.58
N PRO A 144 1.62 -33.69 -4.54
CA PRO A 144 2.35 -34.92 -4.31
C PRO A 144 3.76 -34.60 -3.83
N ARG A 145 4.20 -35.29 -2.77
CA ARG A 145 5.55 -35.12 -2.24
C ARG A 145 6.55 -35.44 -3.35
N PRO A 146 7.54 -34.57 -3.63
CA PRO A 146 8.60 -34.91 -4.56
C PRO A 146 9.33 -36.16 -4.05
N PRO A 147 9.86 -37.01 -4.95
CA PRO A 147 10.66 -38.14 -4.52
C PRO A 147 11.83 -37.63 -3.66
N PRO A 148 12.23 -38.38 -2.61
CA PRO A 148 13.38 -38.00 -1.82
C PRO A 148 14.58 -37.87 -2.76
N ARG A 149 15.29 -36.74 -2.65
CA ARG A 149 16.58 -36.61 -3.32
C ARG A 149 17.49 -37.72 -2.81
N PRO A 150 18.27 -38.40 -3.67
CA PRO A 150 19.27 -39.35 -3.21
C PRO A 150 20.15 -38.66 -2.15
N PHE A 151 20.29 -39.28 -0.99
CA PHE A 151 21.24 -38.78 0.00
C PHE A 151 22.65 -38.84 -0.61
N PRO A 152 23.48 -37.80 -0.42
CA PRO A 152 24.90 -37.91 -0.74
C PRO A 152 25.49 -39.13 -0.01
N PRO A 153 26.43 -39.87 -0.61
CA PRO A 153 27.13 -40.94 0.10
C PRO A 153 27.77 -40.36 1.38
N HIS A 154 27.66 -41.09 2.49
CA HIS A 154 28.33 -40.71 3.72
C HIS A 154 29.84 -40.77 3.52
N PRO A 155 30.61 -39.81 4.07
CA PRO A 155 32.05 -39.93 4.14
C PRO A 155 32.43 -41.23 4.87
N PRO A 156 33.53 -41.89 4.48
CA PRO A 156 34.01 -43.06 5.20
C PRO A 156 34.25 -42.71 6.67
N HIS A 157 33.80 -43.58 7.58
CA HIS A 157 34.06 -43.42 9.00
C HIS A 157 35.57 -43.59 9.29
N PRO A 158 36.16 -42.77 10.16
CA PRO A 158 37.50 -43.00 10.66
C PRO A 158 37.58 -44.37 11.35
N PRO A 159 38.74 -45.06 11.29
CA PRO A 159 38.93 -46.29 12.06
C PRO A 159 38.70 -46.03 13.54
N HIS A 160 37.95 -46.92 14.19
CA HIS A 160 37.76 -46.85 15.64
C HIS A 160 39.09 -47.13 16.34
N PRO A 161 39.44 -46.36 17.40
CA PRO A 161 40.59 -46.69 18.23
C PRO A 161 40.38 -48.05 18.89
N PRO A 162 41.47 -48.80 19.15
CA PRO A 162 41.39 -50.08 19.83
C PRO A 162 40.71 -49.92 21.19
N HIS A 163 39.78 -50.83 21.51
CA HIS A 163 39.15 -50.85 22.82
C HIS A 163 40.20 -51.18 23.89
N PRO A 164 40.18 -50.50 25.05
CA PRO A 164 41.03 -50.87 26.16
C PRO A 164 40.70 -52.30 26.64
N PRO A 165 41.69 -53.04 27.16
CA PRO A 165 41.46 -54.36 27.70
C PRO A 165 40.42 -54.29 28.82
N HIS A 166 39.49 -55.25 28.82
CA HIS A 166 38.52 -55.38 29.90
C HIS A 166 39.25 -55.68 31.22
N PRO A 167 38.85 -55.03 32.33
CA PRO A 167 39.40 -55.35 33.63
C PRO A 167 39.09 -56.80 34.02
N PRO A 168 39.95 -57.46 34.80
CA PRO A 168 39.69 -58.81 35.29
C PRO A 168 38.39 -58.82 36.09
N CYS A 169 37.59 -59.87 35.90
CA CYS A 169 36.38 -60.09 36.68
C CYS A 169 36.75 -60.17 38.18
N PRO A 170 36.01 -59.51 39.08
CA PRO A 170 36.26 -59.63 40.51
C PRO A 170 36.02 -61.06 40.97
N GLU A 171 36.93 -61.59 41.79
CA GLU A 171 36.80 -62.92 42.38
C GLU A 171 35.53 -62.99 43.24
N ARG A 172 34.71 -64.02 42.99
CA ARG A 172 33.51 -64.27 43.79
C ARG A 172 33.97 -64.77 45.17
N PRO A 173 33.48 -64.20 46.29
CA PRO A 173 33.82 -64.71 47.61
C PRO A 173 33.41 -66.18 47.73
N THR A 174 34.35 -67.05 48.09
CA THR A 174 34.07 -68.44 48.42
C THR A 174 33.21 -68.47 49.68
N ARG A 175 31.97 -68.94 49.56
CA ARG A 175 31.09 -69.12 50.71
C ARG A 175 31.61 -70.31 51.52
N ALA A 176 32.15 -70.04 52.71
CA ALA A 176 32.39 -71.09 53.70
C ALA A 176 31.06 -71.80 53.97
N SER A 177 31.01 -73.11 53.73
CA SER A 177 29.87 -73.95 54.07
C SER A 177 30.02 -74.38 55.54
N PRO A 178 28.95 -74.31 56.35
CA PRO A 178 28.95 -74.77 57.74
C PRO A 178 29.05 -76.29 57.87
#